data_AF-A0A7C2PGX8-F1
#
_entry.id   AF-A0A7C2PGX8-F1
#
_cell.length_a   1.000
_cell.length_b   1.000
_cell.length_c   1.000
_cell.angle_alpha   90.00
_cell.angle_beta   90.00
_cell.angle_gamma   90.00
#
_symmetry.space_group_name_H-M   'P 1'
#
loop_
_entity.id
_entity.type
_entity.pdbx_description
1 polymer ?
#
loop_
_entity_poly.entity_id
_entity_poly.type
_entity_poly.pdbx_seq_one_letter_code
_entity_poly.pdbx_strand_id
1 'polypeptide(L)' 'MLAALEELKARDVCVIDVRGKTSIADLLVITSGTSSRHVKSIAAEVVKFAKN' A
#
# COMPACT_ATOMS: atom_id res chain seq x y z
N MET A 1 -0.85 -7.41 -2.79
CA MET A 1 -0.75 -6.01 -2.32
C MET A 1 -2.12 -5.38 -2.04
N LEU A 2 -3.03 -5.25 -3.01
CA LEU A 2 -4.37 -4.65 -2.79
C LEU A 2 -5.22 -5.39 -1.75
N ALA A 3 -5.23 -6.73 -1.77
CA ALA A 3 -5.94 -7.54 -0.78
C ALA A 3 -5.49 -7.28 0.68
N ALA A 4 -4.19 -6.99 0.89
CA ALA A 4 -3.66 -6.67 2.21
C ALA A 4 -4.19 -5.33 2.76
N LEU A 5 -4.47 -4.38 1.87
CA LEU A 5 -5.05 -3.08 2.24
C LEU A 5 -6.54 -3.23 2.57
N GLU A 6 -7.25 -4.10 1.86
CA GLU A 6 -8.66 -4.41 2.13
C GLU A 6 -8.86 -5.16 3.45
N GLU A 7 -8.05 -6.20 3.70
CA GLU A 7 -8.06 -6.98 4.95
C GLU A 7 -7.89 -6.10 6.20
N LEU A 8 -7.04 -5.08 6.11
CA LEU A 8 -6.76 -4.16 7.21
C LEU A 8 -7.63 -2.91 7.23
N LYS A 9 -8.65 -2.81 6.35
CA LYS A 9 -9.55 -1.65 6.27
C LYS A 9 -8.79 -0.32 6.16
N ALA A 10 -7.74 -0.31 5.35
CA ALA A 10 -6.97 0.88 5.08
C ALA A 10 -7.84 1.95 4.39
N ARG A 11 -7.65 3.22 4.73
CA ARG A 11 -8.46 4.34 4.22
C ARG A 11 -7.80 4.97 3.00
N ASP A 12 -8.62 5.59 2.15
CA ASP A 12 -8.16 6.42 1.03
C ASP A 12 -7.11 5.74 0.15
N VAL A 13 -7.34 4.46 -0.18
CA VAL A 13 -6.44 3.68 -1.03
C VAL A 13 -6.52 4.24 -2.45
N CYS A 14 -5.42 4.80 -2.94
CA CYS A 14 -5.26 5.26 -4.30
C CYS A 14 -4.08 4.54 -4.95
N VAL A 15 -4.29 4.02 -6.15
CA VAL A 15 -3.23 3.42 -6.97
C VAL A 15 -2.97 4.35 -8.14
N ILE A 16 -1.72 4.78 -8.27
CA ILE A 16 -1.25 5.64 -9.35
C ILE A 16 -0.32 4.82 -10.23
N ASP A 17 -0.67 4.73 -11.51
CA ASP A 17 0.22 4.20 -12.52
C ASP A 17 1.28 5.25 -12.89
N VAL A 18 2.52 4.91 -12.59
CA VAL A 18 3.69 5.76 -12.81
C VAL A 18 4.63 5.16 -13.86
N ARG A 19 4.22 4.09 -14.55
CA ARG A 19 4.95 3.53 -15.70
C ARG A 19 5.16 4.61 -16.76
N GLY A 20 6.42 4.75 -17.19
CA GLY A 20 6.80 5.77 -18.17
C GLY A 20 6.86 7.21 -17.62
N LYS A 21 6.48 7.46 -16.36
CA LYS A 21 6.68 8.76 -15.68
C LYS A 21 7.95 8.78 -14.82
N THR A 22 8.36 7.62 -14.31
CA THR A 22 9.61 7.44 -13.56
C THR A 22 10.20 6.07 -13.88
N SER A 23 11.52 5.93 -13.78
CA SER A 23 12.24 4.66 -13.95
C SER A 23 12.39 3.88 -12.64
N ILE A 24 11.93 4.42 -11.52
CA ILE A 24 12.16 3.85 -10.18
C ILE A 24 11.08 2.83 -9.80
N ALA A 25 9.84 3.04 -10.24
CA ALA A 25 8.71 2.19 -9.90
C ALA A 25 7.66 2.21 -11.02
N ASP A 26 6.89 1.12 -11.12
CA ASP A 26 5.77 1.00 -12.06
C ASP A 26 4.46 1.48 -11.44
N LEU A 27 4.24 1.18 -10.15
CA LEU A 27 3.01 1.49 -9.43
C LEU A 27 3.34 2.20 -8.12
N LEU A 28 2.62 3.29 -7.85
CA LEU A 28 2.65 3.99 -6.58
C LEU A 28 1.30 3.81 -5.89
N VAL A 29 1.29 3.19 -4.72
CA VAL A 29 0.08 2.99 -3.93
C VAL A 29 0.13 3.89 -2.70
N ILE A 30 -0.87 4.74 -2.54
CA ILE A 30 -1.03 5.67 -1.42
C ILE A 30 -2.21 5.19 -0.58
N THR A 31 -2.05 5.18 0.74
CA THR A 31 -3.11 4.82 1.67
C THR A 31 -2.92 5.52 3.01
N SER A 32 -4.01 5.70 3.74
CA SER A 32 -4.07 6.33 5.05
C SER A 32 -4.52 5.35 6.13
N GLY A 33 -4.00 5.50 7.34
CA GLY A 33 -4.44 4.77 8.53
C GLY A 33 -5.05 5.69 9.57
N THR A 34 -5.84 5.13 10.48
CA THR A 34 -6.50 5.91 11.56
C THR A 34 -5.58 6.26 12.73
N SER A 35 -4.43 5.61 12.84
CA SER A 35 -3.42 5.88 13.87
C SER A 35 -2.05 5.37 13.43
N SER A 36 -0.97 5.84 14.06
CA SER A 36 0.38 5.38 13.75
C SER A 36 0.57 3.86 13.95
N ARG A 37 -0.14 3.26 14.92
CA ARG A 37 -0.15 1.79 15.09
C ARG A 37 -0.84 1.12 13.90
N HIS A 38 -1.98 1.64 13.47
CA HIS A 38 -2.72 1.11 12.33
C HIS A 38 -1.88 1.16 11.04
N VAL A 39 -1.22 2.30 10.77
CA VAL A 39 -0.31 2.43 9.61
C VAL A 39 0.84 1.41 9.67
N LYS A 40 1.43 1.19 10.86
CA LYS A 40 2.48 0.17 11.03
C LYS A 40 1.98 -1.24 10.73
N SER A 41 0.77 -1.60 11.18
CA SER A 41 0.17 -2.91 10.88
C SER A 41 -0.06 -3.09 9.38
N ILE A 42 -0.57 -2.05 8.70
CA ILE A 42 -0.75 -2.05 7.23
C ILE A 42 0.59 -2.27 6.52
N ALA A 43 1.62 -1.51 6.89
CA ALA A 43 2.95 -1.65 6.28
C ALA A 43 3.53 -3.06 6.48
N ALA A 44 3.41 -3.62 7.69
CA ALA A 44 3.91 -4.96 7.98
C ALA A 44 3.21 -6.03 7.14
N GLU A 45 1.90 -5.91 6.94
CA GLU A 45 1.12 -6.87 6.17
C GLU A 45 1.39 -6.76 4.67
N VAL A 46 1.50 -5.54 4.14
CA VAL A 46 1.90 -5.29 2.74
C VAL A 46 3.25 -5.95 2.45
N VAL A 47 4.22 -5.85 3.37
CA VAL A 47 5.54 -6.50 3.21
C VAL A 47 5.44 -8.02 3.17
N LYS A 48 4.58 -8.65 3.99
CA LYS A 48 4.37 -10.10 3.93
C LYS A 48 3.78 -10.52 2.58
N PHE A 49 2.76 -9.80 2.10
CA PHE A 49 2.11 -10.07 0.82
C PHE A 49 2.97 -9.75 -0.40
N ALA A 50 4.00 -8.91 -0.27
CA ALA A 50 4.90 -8.58 -1.38
C ALA A 50 6.12 -9.52 -1.50
N LYS A 51 6.38 -10.33 -0.46
CA LYS A 51 7.48 -11.30 -0.44
C LYS A 51 7.08 -12.69 -1.00
N ASN A 52 5.78 -12.91 -1.21
CA ASN A 52 5.20 -14.10 -1.83
C ASN A 52 4.66 -13.73 -3.21
#